data_AF-C8WZN0-F1
#
_entry.id   AF-C8WZN0-F1
#
_cell.length_a   1.000
_cell.length_b   1.000
_cell.length_c   1.000
_cell.angle_alpha   90.00
_cell.angle_beta   90.00
_cell.angle_gamma   90.00
#
_symmetry.space_group_name_H-M   'P 1'
#
loop_
_entity.id
_entity.type
_entity.pdbx_description
1 polymer ?
#
loop_
_entity_poly.entity_id
_entity_poly.type
_entity_poly.pdbx_seq_one_letter_code
_entity_poly.pdbx_strand_id
1 'polypeptide(L)'
;MSESPVQEHIDPALVPLMPRFWSNARQEFQAMNEALNHREWTTLRRLAHGSKGAAAGFGLQGLAGIAKNLEGAASTGDQEQAAFQLARLQTYLDSVQVLPRE
;
A
#
# COMPACT_ATOMS: atom_id res chain seq x y z
N MET A 1 -21.08 -4.37 -7.11
CA MET A 1 -21.03 -5.17 -5.87
C MET A 1 -20.25 -4.33 -4.88
N SER A 2 -20.88 -3.91 -3.78
CA SER A 2 -20.24 -3.06 -2.78
C SER A 2 -19.36 -3.95 -1.90
N GLU A 3 -18.07 -4.04 -2.19
CA GLU A 3 -17.11 -4.66 -1.27
C GLU A 3 -17.08 -3.82 0.01
N SER A 4 -17.27 -4.47 1.15
CA SER A 4 -17.15 -3.83 2.45
C SER A 4 -15.75 -3.22 2.58
N PRO A 5 -15.62 -2.01 3.15
CA PRO A 5 -14.33 -1.38 3.34
C PRO A 5 -13.43 -2.26 4.19
N VAL A 6 -12.15 -2.34 3.82
CA VAL A 6 -11.14 -3.06 4.62
C VAL A 6 -11.05 -2.40 5.99
N GLN A 7 -11.20 -3.18 7.06
CA GLN A 7 -11.07 -2.71 8.43
C GLN A 7 -9.70 -3.14 8.98
N GLU A 8 -8.95 -2.16 9.48
CA GLU A 8 -7.63 -2.36 10.08
C GLU A 8 -7.67 -1.91 11.53
N HIS A 9 -7.16 -2.74 12.43
CA HIS A 9 -7.11 -2.45 13.86
C HIS A 9 -5.67 -2.15 14.25
N ILE A 10 -5.39 -0.91 14.64
CA ILE A 10 -4.03 -0.44 14.95
C ILE A 10 -3.88 -0.08 16.43
N ASP A 11 -2.63 0.03 16.90
CA ASP A 11 -2.36 0.55 18.24
C ASP A 11 -2.92 1.98 18.40
N PRO A 12 -3.69 2.28 19.47
CA PRO A 12 -4.21 3.63 19.72
C PRO A 12 -3.13 4.73 19.71
N ALA A 13 -1.90 4.40 20.12
CA ALA A 13 -0.76 5.34 20.10
C ALA A 13 -0.35 5.77 18.68
N LEU A 14 -0.73 5.00 17.66
CA LEU A 14 -0.42 5.28 16.25
C LEU A 14 -1.52 6.10 15.55
N VAL A 15 -2.72 6.18 16.12
CA VAL A 15 -3.85 6.94 15.55
C VAL A 15 -3.49 8.41 15.27
N PRO A 16 -2.77 9.15 16.15
CA PRO A 16 -2.37 10.53 15.88
C PRO A 16 -1.43 10.69 14.67
N LEU A 17 -0.74 9.61 14.27
CA LEU A 17 0.23 9.61 13.17
C LEU A 17 -0.43 9.27 11.82
N MET A 18 -1.67 8.77 11.82
CA MET A 18 -2.40 8.36 10.61
C MET A 18 -2.54 9.44 9.54
N PRO A 19 -2.87 10.72 9.85
CA PRO A 19 -3.00 11.73 8.82
C PRO A 19 -1.72 11.91 7.99
N ARG A 20 -0.56 11.89 8.65
CA ARG A 20 0.75 11.99 7.98
C ARG A 20 1.06 10.72 7.19
N PHE A 21 0.77 9.55 7.76
CA PHE A 21 0.94 8.28 7.07
C PHE A 21 0.18 8.25 5.74
N TRP A 22 -1.09 8.65 5.73
CA TRP A 22 -1.92 8.65 4.51
C TRP A 22 -1.44 9.62 3.45
N SER A 23 -0.99 10.81 3.86
CA SER A 23 -0.38 11.77 2.93
C SER A 23 0.85 11.18 2.25
N ASN A 24 1.73 10.52 3.02
CA ASN A 24 2.91 9.86 2.48
C ASN A 24 2.55 8.68 1.58
N ALA A 25 1.62 7.81 2.00
CA ALA A 25 1.19 6.64 1.22
C ALA A 25 0.58 7.04 -0.13
N ARG A 26 -0.18 8.14 -0.19
CA ARG A 26 -0.73 8.66 -1.45
C ARG A 26 0.37 9.21 -2.38
N GLN A 27 1.41 9.85 -1.83
CA GLN A 27 2.56 10.29 -2.62
C GLN A 27 3.36 9.10 -3.16
N GLU A 28 3.62 8.09 -2.32
CA GLU A 28 4.29 6.86 -2.73
C GLU A 28 3.50 6.11 -3.81
N PHE A 29 2.17 6.05 -3.70
CA PHE A 29 1.31 5.46 -4.72
C PHE A 29 1.50 6.12 -6.10
N GLN A 30 1.55 7.46 -6.16
CA GLN A 30 1.79 8.17 -7.43
C GLN A 30 3.16 7.81 -8.01
N ALA A 31 4.20 7.81 -7.18
CA ALA A 31 5.56 7.43 -7.60
C ALA A 31 5.63 5.96 -8.09
N MET A 32 4.90 5.04 -7.44
CA MET A 32 4.81 3.65 -7.90
C MET A 32 4.08 3.53 -9.23
N ASN A 33 3.01 4.30 -9.44
CA ASN A 33 2.27 4.31 -10.69
C ASN A 33 3.11 4.84 -11.86
N GLU A 34 3.89 5.92 -11.63
CA GLU A 34 4.87 6.42 -12.58
C GLU A 34 5.95 5.37 -12.90
N ALA A 35 6.54 4.76 -11.87
CA ALA A 35 7.54 3.71 -12.05
C ALA A 35 7.01 2.53 -12.87
N LEU A 36 5.75 2.11 -12.66
CA LEU A 36 5.14 1.07 -13.49
C LEU A 36 4.98 1.52 -14.95
N ASN A 37 4.48 2.74 -15.19
CA ASN A 37 4.28 3.28 -16.55
C ASN A 37 5.58 3.35 -17.34
N HIS A 38 6.68 3.69 -16.66
CA HIS A 38 8.03 3.74 -17.25
C HIS A 38 8.78 2.40 -17.19
N ARG A 39 8.15 1.34 -16.66
CA ARG A 39 8.76 0.00 -16.46
C ARG A 39 10.05 0.05 -15.64
N GLU A 40 10.12 0.97 -14.69
CA GLU A 40 11.22 1.08 -13.73
C GLU A 40 11.08 0.08 -12.58
N TRP A 41 11.25 -1.21 -12.90
CA TRP A 41 11.04 -2.32 -11.96
C TRP A 41 11.83 -2.19 -10.66
N THR A 42 13.09 -1.74 -10.74
CA THR A 42 13.94 -1.52 -9.56
C THR A 42 13.37 -0.43 -8.65
N THR A 43 12.90 0.68 -9.23
CA THR A 43 12.26 1.79 -8.50
C THR A 43 10.97 1.30 -7.84
N LEU A 44 10.10 0.65 -8.62
CA LEU A 44 8.83 0.11 -8.15
C LEU A 44 9.02 -0.88 -6.98
N ARG A 45 9.97 -1.82 -7.11
CA ARG A 45 10.29 -2.78 -6.05
C ARG A 45 10.75 -2.09 -4.77
N ARG A 46 11.63 -1.09 -4.86
CA ARG A 46 12.14 -0.36 -3.70
C ARG A 46 11.03 0.40 -2.97
N LEU A 47 10.14 1.07 -3.72
CA LEU A 47 8.99 1.77 -3.17
C LEU A 47 8.03 0.80 -2.49
N ALA A 48 7.67 -0.30 -3.15
CA ALA A 48 6.80 -1.33 -2.59
C ALA A 48 7.39 -1.96 -1.31
N HIS A 49 8.70 -2.23 -1.29
CA HIS A 49 9.39 -2.72 -0.10
C HIS A 49 9.30 -1.76 1.09
N GLY A 50 9.55 -0.46 0.84
CA GLY A 50 9.45 0.58 1.86
C GLY A 50 8.03 0.71 2.42
N SER A 51 7.03 0.76 1.53
CA SER A 51 5.61 0.85 1.90
C SER A 51 5.15 -0.37 2.72
N LYS A 52 5.61 -1.58 2.35
CA LYS A 52 5.38 -2.81 3.13
C LYS A 52 5.90 -2.69 4.56
N GLY A 53 7.13 -2.21 4.73
CA GLY A 53 7.74 -2.03 6.04
C GLY A 53 7.01 -0.99 6.89
N ALA A 54 6.67 0.16 6.30
CA ALA A 54 5.91 1.19 6.96
C ALA A 54 4.52 0.68 7.39
N ALA A 55 3.76 0.07 6.48
CA ALA A 55 2.44 -0.48 6.76
C ALA A 55 2.46 -1.52 7.89
N ALA A 56 3.43 -2.44 7.86
CA ALA A 56 3.59 -3.44 8.90
C ALA A 56 3.90 -2.81 10.28
N GLY A 57 4.74 -1.78 10.33
CA GLY A 57 5.04 -1.04 11.56
C GLY A 57 3.84 -0.29 12.13
N PHE A 58 2.88 0.08 11.27
CA PHE A 58 1.63 0.72 11.67
C PHE A 58 0.50 -0.27 11.98
N GLY A 59 0.70 -1.57 11.77
CA GLY A 59 -0.32 -2.61 11.94
C GLY A 59 -1.31 -2.74 10.79
N LEU A 60 -1.06 -2.08 9.64
CA LEU A 60 -1.91 -2.08 8.45
C LEU A 60 -1.63 -3.33 7.60
N GLN A 61 -2.25 -4.46 7.96
CA GLN A 61 -1.92 -5.77 7.39
C GLN A 61 -2.34 -5.90 5.92
N GLY A 62 -3.49 -5.34 5.55
CA GLY A 62 -3.98 -5.30 4.18
C GLY A 62 -3.03 -4.53 3.27
N LEU A 63 -2.56 -3.35 3.71
CA LEU A 63 -1.58 -2.56 2.96
C LEU A 63 -0.24 -3.29 2.84
N ALA A 64 0.26 -3.88 3.94
CA ALA A 64 1.50 -4.65 3.91
C ALA A 64 1.42 -5.85 2.94
N GLY A 65 0.26 -6.50 2.87
CA GLY A 65 -0.01 -7.59 1.93
C GLY A 65 -0.01 -7.14 0.46
N ILE A 66 -0.68 -6.03 0.16
CA ILE A 66 -0.69 -5.44 -1.20
C ILE A 66 0.73 -5.06 -1.61
N ALA A 67 1.46 -4.36 -0.75
CA ALA A 67 2.83 -3.92 -1.00
C ALA A 67 3.80 -5.10 -1.21
N LYS A 68 3.65 -6.19 -0.43
CA LYS A 68 4.42 -7.43 -0.63
C LYS A 68 4.18 -8.05 -2.00
N ASN A 69 2.93 -8.11 -2.45
CA ASN A 69 2.61 -8.67 -3.77
C ASN A 69 3.14 -7.78 -4.90
N LEU A 70 3.04 -6.46 -4.75
CA LEU A 70 3.59 -5.51 -5.71
C LEU A 70 5.12 -5.60 -5.79
N GLU A 71 5.81 -5.73 -4.64
CA GLU A 71 7.25 -5.97 -4.58
C GLU A 71 7.64 -7.25 -5.32
N GLY A 72 6.86 -8.32 -5.16
CA GLY A 72 7.04 -9.59 -5.87
C GLY A 72 6.89 -9.42 -7.39
N ALA A 73 5.79 -8.80 -7.84
CA ALA A 73 5.53 -8.53 -9.26
C ALA A 73 6.62 -7.65 -9.89
N ALA A 74 7.08 -6.62 -9.17
CA ALA A 74 8.19 -5.78 -9.62
C ALA A 74 9.52 -6.55 -9.70
N SER A 75 9.74 -7.55 -8.83
CA SER A 75 10.95 -8.38 -8.86
C SER A 75 10.99 -9.31 -10.07
N THR A 76 9.84 -9.73 -10.60
CA THR A 76 9.72 -10.58 -11.78
C THR A 76 9.43 -9.81 -13.07
N GLY A 77 9.20 -8.49 -12.98
CA GLY A 77 8.79 -7.66 -14.12
C GLY A 77 7.37 -7.97 -14.63
N ASP A 78 6.52 -8.53 -13.77
CA ASP A 78 5.15 -8.90 -14.10
C ASP A 78 4.26 -7.64 -14.12
N GLN A 79 4.10 -7.07 -15.31
CA GLN A 79 3.36 -5.83 -15.52
C GLN A 79 1.86 -5.98 -15.17
N GLU A 80 1.26 -7.13 -15.47
CA GLU A 80 -0.16 -7.35 -15.21
C GLU A 80 -0.42 -7.43 -13.71
N GLN A 81 0.39 -8.21 -12.98
CA GLN A 81 0.27 -8.29 -11.53
C GLN A 81 0.60 -6.97 -10.86
N ALA A 82 1.61 -6.24 -11.33
CA ALA A 82 1.94 -4.94 -10.77
C ALA A 82 0.79 -3.94 -10.93
N ALA A 83 0.18 -3.87 -12.12
CA ALA A 83 -1.00 -3.04 -12.38
C ALA A 83 -2.18 -3.44 -11.50
N PHE A 84 -2.44 -4.75 -11.37
CA PHE A 84 -3.49 -5.27 -10.51
C PHE A 84 -3.30 -4.90 -9.04
N GLN A 85 -2.09 -5.05 -8.49
CA GLN A 85 -1.83 -4.67 -7.10
C GLN A 85 -1.88 -3.14 -6.89
N LEU A 86 -1.49 -2.33 -7.88
CA LEU A 86 -1.65 -0.87 -7.79
C LEU A 86 -3.12 -0.44 -7.79
N ALA A 87 -3.98 -1.07 -8.60
CA ALA A 87 -5.41 -0.83 -8.55
C ALA A 87 -6.00 -1.19 -7.17
N ARG A 88 -5.55 -2.31 -6.58
CA ARG A 88 -5.95 -2.69 -5.22
C ARG A 88 -5.44 -1.71 -4.16
N LEU A 89 -4.21 -1.21 -4.32
CA LEU A 89 -3.64 -0.19 -3.43
C LEU A 89 -4.48 1.09 -3.47
N GLN A 90 -4.90 1.54 -4.65
CA GLN A 90 -5.79 2.69 -4.80
C GLN A 90 -7.12 2.48 -4.05
N THR A 91 -7.81 1.36 -4.31
CA THR A 91 -9.07 1.03 -3.64
C THR A 91 -8.91 0.94 -2.12
N TYR A 92 -7.79 0.38 -1.65
CA TYR A 92 -7.47 0.33 -0.23
C TYR A 92 -7.34 1.74 0.36
N LEU A 93 -6.54 2.61 -0.26
CA LEU A 93 -6.32 3.99 0.22
C LEU A 93 -7.60 4.83 0.25
N ASP A 94 -8.57 4.53 -0.62
CA ASP A 94 -9.83 5.28 -0.73
C ASP A 94 -10.93 4.77 0.21
N SER A 95 -10.85 3.51 0.66
CA SER A 95 -11.94 2.87 1.40
C SER A 95 -11.58 2.35 2.79
N VAL A 96 -10.29 2.22 3.13
CA VAL A 96 -9.86 1.61 4.39
C VAL A 96 -10.43 2.35 5.60
N GLN A 97 -10.96 1.60 6.55
CA GLN A 97 -11.37 2.07 7.86
C GLN A 97 -10.33 1.64 8.88
N VAL A 98 -9.73 2.62 9.57
CA VAL A 98 -8.81 2.36 10.66
C VAL A 98 -9.51 2.57 11.99
N LEU A 99 -9.47 1.54 12.83
CA LEU A 99 -10.05 1.53 14.16
C LEU A 99 -8.91 1.31 15.18
N PRO A 100 -8.97 1.94 16.37
CA PRO A 100 -8.08 1.57 17.46
C PRO A 100 -8.38 0.12 17.89
N ARG A 101 -7.35 -0.70 18.11
CA ARG A 101 -7.52 -2.01 18.76
C ARG A 101 -7.88 -1.82 20.24
N GLU A 102 -8.76 -2.68 20.74
CA GLU A 102 -9.17 -2.74 22.15
C GLU A 102 -8.03 -3.18 23.08
#